data_AF-A0A349ECR9-F1
#
_entry.id   AF-A0A349ECR9-F1
#
_cell.length_a   1.000
_cell.length_b   1.000
_cell.length_c   1.000
_cell.angle_alpha   90.00
_cell.angle_beta   90.00
_cell.angle_gamma   90.00
#
_symmetry.space_group_name_H-M   'P 1'
#
loop_
_entity.id
_entity.type
_entity.pdbx_description
1 polymer ?
#
loop_
_entity_poly.entity_id
_entity_poly.type
_entity_poly.pdbx_seq_one_letter_code
_entity_poly.pdbx_strand_id
1 'polypeptide(L)'
;MNAASGPTGIDLVFFAAGGRIFAVESAKVRSLGEVGNVIAPVMADLLGLPARADPAPREWLLRLVHAHGTLAVRVNEPVVQDRLPVSALHPLPPLLEARLTLPGVRALVRWRESAGDAMLVVVLDPACFADGLGSA
;
A
#
# COMPACT_ATOMS: atom_id res chain seq x y z
N MET A 1 10.67 36.36 -4.18
CA MET A 1 9.95 35.17 -3.68
C MET A 1 10.45 33.98 -4.50
N ASN A 2 11.34 33.17 -3.93
CA ASN A 2 12.00 32.06 -4.63
C ASN A 2 11.05 30.86 -4.72
N ALA A 3 10.78 30.40 -5.95
CA ALA A 3 10.18 29.10 -6.19
C ALA A 3 11.23 28.02 -5.91
N ALA A 4 11.12 27.35 -4.78
CA ALA A 4 11.87 26.12 -4.53
C ALA A 4 11.25 25.00 -5.36
N SER A 5 11.63 24.90 -6.64
CA SER A 5 11.40 23.71 -7.45
C SER A 5 12.33 22.60 -6.95
N GLY A 6 11.97 22.01 -5.81
CA GLY A 6 12.56 20.74 -5.38
C GLY A 6 12.23 19.63 -6.38
N PRO A 7 12.99 18.53 -6.41
CA PRO A 7 12.70 17.42 -7.31
C PRO A 7 11.26 16.95 -7.11
N THR A 8 10.51 16.84 -8.21
CA THR A 8 9.13 16.33 -8.22
C THR A 8 9.13 14.94 -7.58
N GLY A 9 8.55 14.83 -6.39
CA GLY A 9 8.50 13.60 -5.60
C GLY A 9 7.07 13.26 -5.22
N ILE A 10 6.80 11.97 -5.08
CA ILE A 10 5.52 11.40 -4.72
C ILE A 10 5.53 10.94 -3.27
N ASP A 11 4.49 11.30 -2.53
CA ASP A 11 4.30 10.85 -1.15
C ASP A 11 3.62 9.48 -1.17
N LEU A 12 4.26 8.50 -0.53
CA LEU A 12 3.78 7.13 -0.44
C LEU A 12 3.55 6.76 1.02
N VAL A 13 2.50 5.98 1.27
CA VAL A 13 2.24 5.34 2.56
C VAL A 13 2.59 3.87 2.44
N PHE A 14 3.61 3.46 3.17
CA PHE A 14 4.12 2.11 3.27
C PHE A 14 3.40 1.36 4.38
N PHE A 15 3.00 0.12 4.14
CA PHE A 15 2.39 -0.75 5.14
C PHE A 15 2.75 -2.21 4.92
N ALA A 16 2.61 -3.03 5.97
CA ALA A 16 2.77 -4.47 5.84
C ALA A 16 1.44 -5.18 5.52
N ALA A 17 1.50 -6.19 4.66
CA ALA A 17 0.43 -7.16 4.43
C ALA A 17 1.04 -8.52 4.07
N GLY A 18 0.58 -9.61 4.70
CA GLY A 18 1.09 -10.95 4.40
C GLY A 18 2.62 -11.10 4.59
N GLY A 19 3.20 -10.35 5.53
CA GLY A 19 4.65 -10.34 5.78
C GLY A 19 5.50 -9.60 4.74
N ARG A 20 4.91 -8.82 3.83
CA ARG A 20 5.61 -8.00 2.83
C ARG A 20 5.21 -6.54 2.97
N ILE A 21 6.09 -5.64 2.55
CA ILE A 21 5.80 -4.20 2.50
C ILE A 21 5.20 -3.83 1.14
N PHE A 22 4.11 -3.08 1.19
CA PHE A 22 3.42 -2.48 0.06
C PHE A 22 3.33 -0.98 0.26
N ALA A 23 3.04 -0.25 -0.82
CA ALA A 23 2.82 1.18 -0.77
C ALA A 23 1.58 1.59 -1.55
N VAL A 24 0.94 2.66 -1.11
CA VAL A 24 -0.07 3.39 -1.87
C VAL A 24 0.29 4.87 -1.88
N GLU A 25 -0.19 5.61 -2.88
CA GLU A 25 -0.04 7.06 -2.88
C GLU A 25 -0.79 7.68 -1.69
N SER A 26 -0.13 8.60 -0.98
CA SER A 26 -0.73 9.26 0.19
C SER A 26 -2.02 10.03 -0.18
N ALA A 27 -2.09 10.57 -1.39
CA ALA A 27 -3.27 11.23 -1.93
C ALA A 27 -4.49 10.30 -2.04
N LYS A 28 -4.26 8.99 -2.08
CA LYS A 28 -5.31 7.96 -2.07
C LYS A 28 -5.65 7.48 -0.66
N VAL A 29 -4.97 7.97 0.38
CA VAL A 29 -5.29 7.68 1.79
C VAL A 29 -6.19 8.78 2.33
N ARG A 30 -7.40 8.41 2.79
CA ARG A 30 -8.36 9.31 3.42
C ARG A 30 -8.12 9.47 4.92
N SER A 31 -7.76 8.39 5.59
CA SER A 31 -7.49 8.39 7.03
C SER A 31 -6.77 7.11 7.45
N LEU A 32 -6.01 7.23 8.53
CA LEU A 32 -5.45 6.13 9.30
C LEU A 32 -6.03 6.16 10.71
N GLY A 33 -6.41 5.01 11.25
CA GLY A 33 -6.91 4.90 12.62
C GLY A 33 -6.76 3.50 13.17
N GLU A 34 -7.06 3.33 14.45
CA GLU A 34 -7.10 2.01 15.07
C GLU A 34 -8.27 1.18 14.51
N VAL A 35 -8.12 -0.14 14.46
CA VAL A 35 -9.16 -1.04 13.93
C VAL A 35 -10.46 -0.93 14.72
N GLY A 36 -10.38 -0.73 16.04
CA GLY A 36 -11.55 -0.65 16.91
C GLY A 36 -12.53 -1.81 16.68
N ASN A 37 -13.82 -1.50 16.54
CA ASN A 37 -14.88 -2.46 16.21
C ASN A 37 -15.28 -2.44 14.72
N VAL A 38 -14.43 -1.92 13.84
CA VAL A 38 -14.76 -1.82 12.41
C VAL A 38 -14.52 -3.17 11.73
N ILE A 39 -15.56 -3.71 11.10
CA ILE A 39 -15.44 -4.89 10.24
C ILE A 39 -14.89 -4.43 8.89
N ALA A 40 -13.67 -4.84 8.59
CA ALA A 40 -12.99 -4.57 7.32
C ALA A 40 -12.11 -5.76 6.93
N PRO A 41 -11.95 -6.05 5.63
CA PRO A 41 -11.05 -7.10 5.16
C PRO A 41 -9.59 -6.79 5.50
N VAL A 42 -8.78 -7.83 5.73
CA VAL A 42 -7.33 -7.67 5.81
C VAL A 42 -6.79 -7.46 4.40
N MET A 43 -5.82 -6.55 4.27
CA MET A 43 -5.16 -6.30 2.99
C MET A 43 -4.52 -7.57 2.41
N ALA A 44 -3.98 -8.46 3.25
CA ALA A 44 -3.44 -9.73 2.80
C ALA A 44 -4.48 -10.59 2.05
N ASP A 45 -5.72 -10.64 2.56
CA ASP A 45 -6.81 -11.41 1.95
C ASP A 45 -7.25 -10.78 0.62
N LEU A 46 -7.36 -9.44 0.57
CA LEU A 46 -7.67 -8.71 -0.67
C LEU A 46 -6.63 -8.92 -1.77
N LEU A 47 -5.37 -9.10 -1.39
CA LEU A 47 -4.27 -9.36 -2.30
C LEU A 47 -4.06 -10.86 -2.58
N GLY A 48 -4.88 -11.75 -2.00
CA GLY A 48 -4.73 -13.20 -2.14
C GLY A 48 -3.40 -13.74 -1.60
N LEU A 49 -2.83 -13.08 -0.58
CA LEU A 49 -1.57 -13.46 0.04
C LEU A 49 -1.79 -14.56 1.09
N PRO A 50 -0.81 -15.48 1.25
CA PRO A 50 -0.91 -16.50 2.29
C PRO A 50 -0.92 -15.86 3.68
N ALA A 51 -1.78 -16.38 4.55
CA ALA A 51 -1.79 -16.03 5.96
C ALA A 51 -0.44 -16.38 6.60
N ARG A 52 0.10 -15.48 7.41
CA ARG A 52 1.34 -15.73 8.16
C ARG A 52 1.00 -16.42 9.49
N ALA A 53 1.84 -17.38 9.90
CA ALA A 53 1.69 -18.11 11.16
C ALA A 53 2.32 -17.39 12.39
N ASP A 54 3.01 -16.27 12.18
CA ASP A 54 3.60 -15.47 13.25
C ASP A 54 2.53 -14.68 14.01
N PRO A 55 2.80 -14.26 15.26
CA PRO A 55 1.91 -13.35 15.98
C PRO A 55 1.62 -12.12 15.12
N ALA A 56 0.32 -11.82 14.96
CA ALA A 56 -0.12 -10.71 14.13
C ALA A 56 0.48 -9.40 14.66
N PRO A 57 1.27 -8.67 13.85
CA PRO A 57 1.69 -7.31 14.18
C PRO A 57 0.45 -6.44 14.43
N ARG A 58 0.61 -5.34 15.18
CA ARG A 58 -0.48 -4.39 15.40
C ARG A 58 -1.12 -4.01 14.07
N GLU A 59 -2.45 -4.02 14.05
CA GLU A 59 -3.24 -3.67 12.87
C GLU A 59 -3.73 -2.24 12.93
N TRP A 60 -3.79 -1.61 11.76
CA TRP A 60 -4.35 -0.29 11.55
C TRP A 60 -5.46 -0.35 10.50
N LEU A 61 -6.48 0.46 10.69
CA LEU A 61 -7.53 0.70 9.71
C LEU A 61 -7.11 1.82 8.77
N LEU A 62 -6.87 1.46 7.51
CA LEU A 62 -6.58 2.40 6.44
C LEU A 62 -7.84 2.62 5.60
N ARG A 63 -8.24 3.87 5.40
CA ARG A 63 -9.32 4.22 4.48
C ARG A 63 -8.73 4.77 3.20
N LEU A 64 -9.07 4.16 2.08
CA LEU A 64 -8.50 4.42 0.77
C LEU A 64 -9.56 4.96 -0.18
N VAL A 65 -9.16 5.86 -1.07
CA VAL A 65 -9.96 6.26 -2.24
C VAL A 65 -10.09 5.06 -3.15
N HIS A 66 -11.32 4.70 -3.49
CA HIS A 66 -11.65 3.55 -4.30
C HIS A 66 -12.58 3.96 -5.45
N ALA A 67 -12.66 3.16 -6.52
CA ALA A 67 -13.48 3.46 -7.69
C ALA A 67 -14.96 3.66 -7.36
N HIS A 68 -15.47 2.98 -6.32
CA HIS A 68 -16.86 3.04 -5.88
C HIS A 68 -17.05 3.83 -4.56
N GLY A 69 -16.03 4.54 -4.10
CA GLY A 69 -16.12 5.41 -2.93
C GLY A 69 -14.90 5.32 -2.03
N THR A 70 -15.10 4.85 -0.80
CA THR A 70 -14.01 4.66 0.19
C THR A 70 -13.93 3.20 0.59
N LEU A 71 -12.76 2.60 0.39
CA LEU A 71 -12.47 1.25 0.84
C LEU A 71 -11.78 1.30 2.20
N ALA A 72 -12.33 0.62 3.20
CA ALA A 72 -11.68 0.42 4.49
C ALA A 72 -10.98 -0.94 4.51
N VAL A 73 -9.70 -0.96 4.88
CA VAL A 73 -8.86 -2.17 4.91
C VAL A 73 -8.02 -2.21 6.17
N ARG A 74 -7.79 -3.41 6.71
CA ARG A 74 -6.85 -3.61 7.82
C ARG A 74 -5.46 -3.91 7.26
N VAL A 75 -4.46 -3.20 7.75
CA VAL A 75 -3.04 -3.38 7.38
C VAL A 75 -2.20 -3.61 8.63
N ASN A 76 -1.07 -4.28 8.49
CA ASN A 76 -0.14 -4.50 9.60
C ASN A 76 0.91 -3.39 9.65
N GLU A 77 1.47 -3.17 10.85
CA GLU A 77 2.68 -2.36 11.02
C GLU A 77 3.90 -2.91 10.25
N PRO A 78 4.83 -2.04 9.83
CA PRO A 78 4.84 -0.58 10.07
C PRO A 78 3.85 0.16 9.16
N VAL A 79 3.33 1.32 9.58
CA VAL A 79 2.61 2.24 8.68
C VAL A 79 3.35 3.57 8.65
N VAL A 80 4.06 3.84 7.54
CA VAL A 80 5.01 4.96 7.44
C VAL A 80 4.71 5.76 6.19
N GLN A 81 4.71 7.09 6.29
CA GLN A 81 4.68 7.96 5.13
C GLN A 81 6.10 8.40 4.79
N ASP A 82 6.47 8.28 3.52
CA ASP A 82 7.76 8.74 3.01
C ASP A 82 7.62 9.32 1.60
N ARG A 83 8.48 10.28 1.27
CA ARG A 83 8.46 10.98 -0.02
C ARG A 83 9.61 10.51 -0.89
N LEU A 84 9.28 9.91 -2.03
CA LEU A 84 10.27 9.41 -2.98
C LEU A 84 10.36 10.29 -4.23
N PRO A 85 11.55 10.48 -4.83
CA PRO A 85 11.65 11.10 -6.14
C PRO A 85 10.92 10.23 -7.17
N VAL A 86 10.25 10.84 -8.16
CA VAL A 86 9.53 10.09 -9.20
C VAL A 86 10.44 9.13 -9.96
N SER A 87 11.73 9.44 -10.09
CA SER A 87 12.73 8.56 -10.72
C SER A 87 12.99 7.25 -9.96
N ALA A 88 12.57 7.14 -8.70
CA ALA A 88 12.64 5.90 -7.93
C ALA A 88 11.44 4.96 -8.19
N LEU A 89 10.41 5.44 -8.91
CA LEU A 89 9.30 4.60 -9.36
C LEU A 89 9.68 3.91 -10.65
N HIS A 90 9.79 2.60 -10.57
CA HIS A 90 10.04 1.74 -11.71
C HIS A 90 8.70 1.19 -12.23
N PRO A 91 8.40 1.33 -13.53
CA PRO A 91 7.25 0.65 -14.12
C PRO A 91 7.44 -0.86 -13.99
N LEU A 92 6.33 -1.59 -14.09
CA LEU A 92 6.37 -3.04 -14.02
C LEU A 92 7.09 -3.59 -15.27
N PRO A 93 8.07 -4.48 -15.10
CA PRO A 93 8.65 -5.20 -16.22
C PRO A 93 7.55 -5.95 -17.02
N PRO A 94 7.58 -5.97 -18.36
CA PRO A 94 6.50 -6.54 -19.17
C PRO A 94 6.15 -8.00 -18.83
N LEU A 95 7.15 -8.79 -18.43
CA LEU A 95 6.94 -10.17 -18.00
C LEU A 95 6.14 -10.26 -16.69
N LEU A 96 6.37 -9.33 -15.75
CA LEU A 96 5.58 -9.25 -14.53
C LEU A 96 4.18 -8.75 -14.84
N GLU A 97 4.02 -7.74 -15.68
CA GLU A 97 2.69 -7.27 -16.11
C GLU A 97 1.84 -8.40 -16.71
N ALA A 98 2.44 -9.26 -17.54
CA ALA A 98 1.75 -10.37 -18.19
C ALA A 98 1.43 -11.56 -17.25
N ARG A 99 2.01 -11.61 -16.04
CA ARG A 99 1.90 -12.76 -15.13
C ARG A 99 1.35 -12.41 -13.75
N LEU A 100 1.30 -11.13 -13.38
CA LEU A 100 0.80 -10.69 -12.10
C LEU A 100 -0.70 -10.95 -12.02
N THR A 101 -1.09 -11.73 -11.02
CA THR A 101 -2.48 -11.93 -10.61
C THR A 101 -2.87 -11.01 -9.44
N LEU A 102 -1.88 -10.27 -8.90
CA LEU A 102 -2.08 -9.33 -7.81
C LEU A 102 -2.84 -8.09 -8.32
N PRO A 103 -4.03 -7.78 -7.78
CA PRO A 103 -4.82 -6.66 -8.24
C PRO A 103 -4.14 -5.32 -7.90
N GLY A 104 -4.31 -4.34 -8.78
CA GLY A 104 -3.90 -2.95 -8.52
C GLY A 104 -2.40 -2.69 -8.50
N VAL A 105 -1.54 -3.63 -8.87
CA VAL A 105 -0.09 -3.35 -8.95
C VAL A 105 0.19 -2.32 -10.06
N ARG A 106 0.93 -1.25 -9.75
CA ARG A 106 1.24 -0.18 -10.72
C ARG A 106 2.72 0.03 -10.97
N ALA A 107 3.54 -0.12 -9.94
CA ALA A 107 4.94 0.19 -9.99
C ALA A 107 5.70 -0.58 -8.91
N LEU A 108 7.01 -0.55 -9.02
CA LEU A 108 7.94 -1.04 -8.03
C LEU A 108 8.80 0.13 -7.55
N VAL A 109 9.08 0.17 -6.25
CA VAL A 109 10.01 1.14 -5.68
C VAL A 109 11.03 0.42 -4.82
N ARG A 110 12.25 0.96 -4.79
CA ARG A 110 13.25 0.56 -3.82
C ARG A 110 13.13 1.50 -2.62
N TRP A 111 12.66 0.97 -1.50
CA TRP A 111 12.46 1.72 -0.27
C TRP A 111 13.34 1.18 0.84
N ARG A 112 13.72 2.03 1.78
CA ARG A 112 14.44 1.62 2.99
C ARG A 112 13.83 2.33 4.18
N GLU A 113 13.61 1.60 5.25
CA GLU A 113 13.39 2.21 6.54
C GLU A 113 14.73 2.80 7.04
N SER A 114 14.71 3.90 7.80
CA SER A 114 15.88 4.76 8.09
C SER A 114 17.19 4.07 8.48
N ALA A 115 17.16 2.85 9.04
CA ALA A 115 18.35 2.06 9.39
C ALA A 115 18.41 0.66 8.75
N GLY A 116 17.45 0.32 7.89
CA GLY A 116 17.31 -1.01 7.28
C GLY A 116 17.96 -1.13 5.90
N ASP A 117 18.01 -2.39 5.44
CA ASP A 117 18.32 -2.72 4.05
C ASP A 117 17.22 -2.22 3.12
N ALA A 118 17.65 -1.83 1.92
CA ALA A 118 16.71 -1.42 0.89
C ALA A 118 15.93 -2.64 0.38
N MET A 119 14.61 -2.57 0.44
CA MET A 119 13.68 -3.59 0.00
C MET A 119 12.92 -3.14 -1.25
N LEU A 120 12.53 -4.12 -2.07
CA LEU A 120 11.63 -3.89 -3.19
C LEU A 120 10.19 -3.86 -2.66
N VAL A 121 9.51 -2.74 -2.87
CA VAL A 121 8.12 -2.53 -2.46
C VAL A 121 7.24 -2.44 -3.69
N VAL A 122 6.09 -3.08 -3.61
CA VAL A 122 5.06 -3.03 -4.66
C VAL A 122 4.14 -1.85 -4.39
N VAL A 123 4.01 -0.95 -5.35
CA VAL A 123 3.08 0.19 -5.30
C VAL A 123 1.74 -0.23 -5.87
N LEU A 124 0.69 -0.02 -5.09
CA LEU A 124 -0.68 -0.43 -5.38
C LEU A 124 -1.55 0.78 -5.71
N ASP A 125 -2.52 0.56 -6.59
CA ASP A 125 -3.64 1.46 -6.87
C ASP A 125 -4.92 0.88 -6.27
N PRO A 126 -5.42 1.48 -5.17
CA PRO A 126 -6.64 1.02 -4.53
C PRO A 126 -7.88 1.08 -5.42
N ALA A 127 -7.88 1.91 -6.48
CA ALA A 127 -9.01 1.99 -7.41
C ALA A 127 -9.29 0.66 -8.14
N CYS A 128 -8.31 -0.25 -8.19
CA CYS A 128 -8.43 -1.54 -8.88
C CYS A 128 -8.78 -2.71 -7.95
N PHE A 129 -8.93 -2.48 -6.65
CA PHE A 129 -9.32 -3.56 -5.74
C PHE A 129 -10.78 -3.94 -5.95
N ALA A 130 -11.10 -5.22 -5.82
CA ALA A 130 -12.48 -5.66 -5.77
C ALA A 130 -13.19 -4.96 -4.59
N ASP A 131 -14.48 -4.70 -4.73
CA ASP A 131 -15.31 -4.28 -3.60
C ASP A 131 -15.14 -5.32 -2.50
N GLY A 132 -14.56 -4.92 -1.37
CA GLY A 132 -14.38 -5.79 -0.23
C GLY A 132 -15.73 -6.43 0.08
N LEU A 133 -15.79 -7.76 -0.05
CA LEU A 133 -16.98 -8.60 0.10
C LEU A 133 -18.03 -7.93 1.01
N GLY A 134 -19.08 -7.39 0.38
CA GLY A 134 -20.31 -7.11 1.08
C GLY A 134 -20.96 -8.43 1.51
N SER A 135 -21.47 -8.43 2.74
CA SER A 135 -22.32 -9.44 3.39
C SER A 135 -21.60 -10.43 4.32
N ALA A 136 -21.67 -10.13 5.61
CA ALA A 136 -22.30 -11.03 6.58
C ALA A 136 -23.19 -10.18 7.50
#